data_AF-A0A1Q6VJK9-F1
#
_entry.id   AF-A0A1Q6VJK9-F1
#
_cell.length_a   1.000
_cell.length_b   1.000
_cell.length_c   1.000
_cell.angle_alpha   90.00
_cell.angle_beta   90.00
_cell.angle_gamma   90.00
#
_symmetry.space_group_name_H-M   'P 1'
#
loop_
_entity.id
_entity.type
_entity.pdbx_description
1 polymer ?
#
loop_
_entity_poly.entity_id
_entity_poly.type
_entity_poly.pdbx_seq_one_letter_code
_entity_poly.pdbx_strand_id
1 'polypeptide(L)'
;MRRRKRTPLRLSEPKLHHNVYVVLLSKAALKDFSIMRRNPARDPVKPAVYVGMTGLPVDHRFENHKNGYKSARLVRKYGVRLLPELYEHLNPMPYEYAVQMEKDLADDLRAQGYAVCGGT
;
A
#
# COMPACT_ATOMS: atom_id res chain seq x y z
N MET A 1 -25.36 -35.11 34.36
CA MET A 1 -24.70 -34.73 33.10
C MET A 1 -24.97 -33.25 32.78
N ARG A 2 -23.98 -32.36 32.98
CA ARG A 2 -24.12 -30.92 32.69
C ARG A 2 -23.95 -30.68 31.18
N ARG A 3 -25.02 -30.30 30.49
CA ARG A 3 -24.95 -29.81 29.10
C ARG A 3 -24.10 -28.54 29.05
N ARG A 4 -22.92 -28.61 28.41
CA ARG A 4 -22.15 -27.42 27.99
C ARG A 4 -23.02 -26.60 27.03
N LYS A 5 -23.47 -25.43 27.46
CA LYS A 5 -24.08 -24.44 26.56
C LYS A 5 -23.00 -24.02 25.57
N ARG A 6 -23.12 -24.44 24.31
CA ARG A 6 -22.30 -23.91 23.22
C ARG A 6 -22.78 -22.49 22.96
N THR A 7 -22.01 -21.51 23.39
CA THR A 7 -22.20 -20.11 23.01
C THR A 7 -22.05 -20.05 21.48
N PRO A 8 -23.04 -19.53 20.73
CA PRO A 8 -22.83 -19.28 19.32
C PRO A 8 -21.71 -18.23 19.21
N LEU A 9 -20.63 -18.59 18.52
CA LEU A 9 -19.63 -17.62 18.06
C LEU A 9 -20.37 -16.63 17.16
N ARG A 10 -20.71 -15.45 17.68
CA ARG A 10 -21.00 -14.30 16.81
C ARG A 10 -19.72 -14.10 16.00
N LEU A 11 -19.76 -14.42 14.71
CA LEU A 11 -18.80 -13.89 13.76
C LEU A 11 -18.93 -12.37 13.87
N SER A 12 -18.00 -11.73 14.56
CA SER A 12 -17.95 -10.26 14.64
C SER A 12 -17.78 -9.73 13.24
N GLU A 13 -18.57 -8.74 12.85
CA GLU A 13 -18.41 -8.07 11.55
C GLU A 13 -16.95 -7.61 11.37
N PRO A 14 -16.34 -7.81 10.19
CA PRO A 14 -14.97 -7.40 9.95
C PRO A 14 -14.82 -5.90 10.19
N LYS A 15 -13.89 -5.50 11.07
CA LYS A 15 -13.59 -4.08 11.29
C LYS A 15 -13.00 -3.48 10.02
N LEU A 16 -13.73 -2.58 9.38
CA LEU A 16 -13.26 -1.78 8.25
C LEU A 16 -12.36 -0.65 8.76
N HIS A 17 -11.05 -0.91 8.76
CA HIS A 17 -10.06 0.07 9.24
C HIS A 17 -8.71 -0.02 8.49
N HIS A 18 -8.63 -0.87 7.47
CA HIS A 18 -7.44 -0.96 6.63
C HIS A 18 -7.65 -0.19 5.34
N ASN A 19 -6.56 0.41 4.88
CA ASN A 19 -6.52 1.29 3.73
C ASN A 19 -5.32 0.93 2.87
N VAL A 20 -5.49 0.89 1.55
CA VAL A 20 -4.37 0.97 0.61
C VAL A 20 -3.99 2.41 0.38
N TYR A 21 -2.74 2.65 -0.02
CA TYR A 21 -2.25 3.99 -0.35
C TYR A 21 -1.16 3.95 -1.41
N VAL A 22 -1.06 5.05 -2.17
CA VAL A 22 -0.03 5.26 -3.18
C VAL A 22 0.74 6.54 -2.87
N VAL A 23 2.07 6.43 -2.87
CA VAL A 23 2.99 7.56 -2.68
C VAL A 23 3.72 7.84 -3.98
N LEU A 24 3.71 9.10 -4.42
CA LEU A 24 4.58 9.59 -5.48
C LEU A 24 6.04 9.61 -4.99
N LEU A 25 6.93 8.96 -5.74
CA LEU A 25 8.36 9.04 -5.51
C LEU A 25 8.99 10.09 -6.44
N SER A 26 10.02 10.79 -5.93
CA SER A 26 10.76 11.79 -6.70
C SER A 26 11.43 11.18 -7.94
N LYS A 27 11.73 12.00 -8.95
CA LYS A 27 12.41 11.55 -10.19
C LYS A 27 13.74 10.82 -9.93
N ALA A 28 14.44 11.13 -8.84
CA ALA A 28 15.67 10.45 -8.45
C ALA A 28 15.46 8.95 -8.19
N ALA A 29 14.26 8.54 -7.79
CA ALA A 29 13.91 7.14 -7.55
C ALA A 29 14.03 6.28 -8.82
N LEU A 30 13.75 6.84 -10.01
CA LEU A 30 13.85 6.12 -11.29
C LEU A 30 15.29 5.66 -11.62
N LYS A 31 16.30 6.24 -10.96
CA LYS A 31 17.72 5.87 -11.08
C LYS A 31 18.18 4.91 -9.97
N ASP A 32 17.35 4.61 -8.98
CA ASP A 32 17.71 3.65 -7.91
C ASP A 32 17.68 2.23 -8.47
N PHE A 33 18.81 1.52 -8.37
CA PHE A 33 18.98 0.17 -8.90
C PHE A 33 17.88 -0.80 -8.47
N SER A 34 17.37 -0.68 -7.23
CA SER A 34 16.31 -1.56 -6.74
C SER A 34 14.97 -1.35 -7.47
N ILE A 35 14.67 -0.11 -7.87
CA ILE A 35 13.47 0.22 -8.65
C ILE A 35 13.65 -0.25 -10.09
N MET A 36 14.81 0.01 -10.68
CA MET A 36 15.12 -0.38 -12.05
C MET A 36 15.04 -1.89 -12.25
N ARG A 37 15.63 -2.68 -11.34
CA ARG A 37 15.63 -4.14 -11.41
C ARG A 37 14.24 -4.74 -11.23
N ARG A 38 13.41 -4.15 -10.37
CA ARG A 38 12.04 -4.60 -10.12
C ARG A 38 11.08 -4.25 -11.26
N ASN A 39 11.35 -3.16 -11.98
CA ASN A 39 10.47 -2.63 -13.02
C ASN A 39 11.20 -2.54 -14.38
N PRO A 40 11.57 -3.68 -14.99
CA PRO A 40 12.29 -3.71 -16.26
C PRO A 40 11.42 -3.20 -17.43
N ALA A 41 10.10 -3.42 -17.38
CA ALA A 41 9.14 -3.02 -18.41
C ALA A 41 8.47 -1.65 -18.15
N ARG A 42 9.02 -0.82 -17.23
CA ARG A 42 8.43 0.49 -16.92
C ARG A 42 8.49 1.43 -18.12
N ASP A 43 7.52 2.33 -18.21
CA ASP A 43 7.56 3.47 -19.10
C ASP A 43 8.49 4.55 -18.50
N PRO A 44 9.55 5.00 -19.21
CA PRO A 44 10.45 6.06 -18.74
C PRO A 44 9.78 7.41 -18.49
N VAL A 45 8.61 7.69 -19.08
CA VAL A 45 7.87 8.94 -18.94
C VAL A 45 6.98 8.92 -17.70
N LYS A 46 6.56 7.74 -17.25
CA LYS A 46 5.71 7.56 -16.05
C LYS A 46 6.52 7.75 -14.76
N PRO A 47 5.89 8.27 -13.69
CA PRO A 47 6.57 8.44 -12.41
C PRO A 47 6.80 7.10 -11.70
N ALA A 48 7.72 7.10 -10.73
CA ALA A 48 7.85 6.02 -9.77
C ALA A 48 6.86 6.21 -8.62
N VAL A 49 6.24 5.13 -8.17
CA VAL A 49 5.26 5.13 -7.08
C VAL A 49 5.55 4.00 -6.09
N TYR A 50 5.12 4.19 -4.86
CA TYR A 50 5.11 3.14 -3.84
C TYR A 50 3.67 2.82 -3.44
N VAL A 51 3.32 1.54 -3.47
CA VAL A 51 2.01 1.02 -3.03
C VAL A 51 2.19 0.33 -1.69
N GLY A 52 1.28 0.62 -0.76
CA GLY A 52 1.28 0.03 0.56
C GLY A 52 -0.14 -0.16 1.12
N MET A 53 -0.28 -0.95 2.19
CA MET A 53 -1.46 -0.93 3.05
C MET A 53 -1.17 -0.52 4.50
N THR A 54 -2.20 -0.08 5.22
CA THR A 54 -2.10 0.30 6.64
C THR A 54 -3.44 0.22 7.37
N GLY A 55 -3.40 -0.11 8.67
CA GLY A 55 -4.53 0.06 9.60
C GLY A 55 -4.58 1.43 10.31
N LEU A 56 -3.70 2.36 9.93
CA LEU A 56 -3.67 3.73 10.43
C LEU A 56 -4.35 4.68 9.41
N PRO A 57 -4.66 5.93 9.80
CA PRO A 57 -4.87 6.99 8.83
C PRO A 57 -3.68 7.08 7.88
N VAL A 58 -3.96 7.19 6.58
CA VAL A 58 -2.92 7.13 5.53
C VAL A 58 -1.91 8.26 5.68
N ASP A 59 -2.35 9.46 6.07
CA ASP A 59 -1.46 10.60 6.32
C ASP A 59 -0.48 10.32 7.46
N HIS A 60 -0.95 9.75 8.57
CA HIS A 60 -0.10 9.33 9.69
C HIS A 60 0.87 8.24 9.26
N ARG A 61 0.44 7.30 8.40
CA ARG A 61 1.33 6.28 7.84
C ARG A 61 2.42 6.91 6.97
N PHE A 62 2.08 7.90 6.15
CA PHE A 62 3.04 8.60 5.33
C PHE A 62 4.04 9.40 6.16
N GLU A 63 3.58 10.12 7.18
CA GLU A 63 4.45 10.83 8.12
C GLU A 63 5.41 9.88 8.85
N ASN A 64 4.92 8.73 9.30
CA ASN A 64 5.77 7.68 9.87
C ASN A 64 6.89 7.25 8.91
N HIS A 65 6.59 7.10 7.62
CA HIS A 65 7.62 6.80 6.62
C HIS A 65 8.67 7.92 6.52
N LYS A 66 8.23 9.18 6.49
CA LYS A 66 9.13 10.34 6.38
C LYS A 66 10.03 10.48 7.62
N ASN A 67 9.52 10.17 8.80
CA ASN A 67 10.25 10.21 10.07
C ASN A 67 11.09 8.93 10.32
N GLY A 68 10.98 7.92 9.46
CA GLY A 68 11.74 6.67 9.58
C GLY A 68 11.16 5.66 10.56
N TYR A 69 9.95 5.88 11.06
CA TYR A 69 9.26 4.96 11.96
C TYR A 69 8.50 3.90 11.16
N LYS A 70 8.85 2.61 11.35
CA LYS A 70 8.28 1.48 10.59
C LYS A 70 8.24 1.77 9.08
N SER A 71 9.31 2.38 8.56
CA SER A 71 9.33 2.99 7.24
C SER A 71 9.89 2.07 6.15
N ALA A 72 9.37 2.20 4.94
CA ALA A 72 10.01 1.68 3.73
C ALA A 72 11.15 2.62 3.30
N ARG A 73 12.34 2.05 3.07
CA ARG A 73 13.54 2.79 2.64
C ARG A 73 13.26 3.77 1.50
N LEU A 74 12.53 3.31 0.48
CA LEU A 74 12.23 4.09 -0.73
C LEU A 74 11.29 5.26 -0.46
N VAL A 75 10.27 5.08 0.38
CA VAL A 75 9.35 6.16 0.75
C VAL A 75 10.05 7.19 1.62
N ARG A 76 10.86 6.76 2.59
CA ARG A 76 11.66 7.66 3.41
C ARG A 76 12.58 8.52 2.54
N LYS A 77 13.34 7.87 1.65
CA LYS A 77 14.36 8.52 0.80
C LYS A 77 13.78 9.37 -0.32
N TYR A 78 12.73 8.90 -0.99
CA TYR A 78 12.23 9.51 -2.22
C TYR A 78 10.76 9.95 -2.18
N GLY A 79 10.00 9.62 -1.13
CA GLY A 79 8.57 9.95 -1.06
C GLY A 79 8.32 11.45 -1.04
N VAL A 80 7.43 11.90 -1.93
CA VAL A 80 7.08 13.31 -2.15
C VAL A 80 5.73 13.63 -1.53
N ARG A 81 4.66 12.92 -1.95
CA ARG A 81 3.29 13.12 -1.49
C ARG A 81 2.45 11.87 -1.74
N LEU A 82 1.29 11.79 -1.09
CA LEU A 82 0.25 10.82 -1.43
C LEU A 82 -0.41 11.17 -2.77
N LEU A 83 -0.96 10.14 -3.43
CA LEU A 83 -1.78 10.24 -4.64
C LEU A 83 -3.20 9.67 -4.38
N PRO A 84 -4.07 10.35 -3.59
CA PRO A 84 -5.41 9.86 -3.24
C PRO A 84 -6.25 9.47 -4.45
N GLU A 85 -6.06 10.14 -5.59
CA GLU A 85 -6.73 9.86 -6.86
C GLU A 85 -6.59 8.40 -7.33
N LEU A 86 -5.56 7.69 -6.87
CA LEU A 86 -5.29 6.29 -7.25
C LEU A 86 -5.87 5.26 -6.27
N TYR A 87 -6.32 5.65 -5.08
CA TYR A 87 -6.65 4.65 -4.05
C TYR A 87 -7.81 5.01 -3.12
N GLU A 88 -8.19 6.28 -2.99
CA GLU A 88 -9.14 6.73 -1.95
C GLU A 88 -10.51 6.06 -2.10
N HIS A 89 -10.96 5.91 -3.35
CA HIS A 89 -12.23 5.24 -3.69
C HIS A 89 -12.28 3.75 -3.35
N LEU A 90 -11.13 3.13 -3.04
CA LEU A 90 -11.04 1.73 -2.64
C LEU A 90 -11.22 1.55 -1.12
N ASN A 91 -11.07 2.62 -0.35
CA ASN A 91 -10.98 2.56 1.11
C ASN A 91 -12.32 2.91 1.80
N PRO A 92 -12.56 2.44 3.05
CA PRO A 92 -11.78 1.48 3.82
C PRO A 92 -12.22 0.03 3.57
N MET A 93 -11.38 -0.95 3.92
CA MET A 93 -11.67 -2.38 3.75
C MET A 93 -11.19 -3.22 4.95
N PRO A 94 -11.61 -4.51 5.05
CA PRO A 94 -11.04 -5.44 6.02
C PRO A 94 -9.57 -5.74 5.71
N TYR A 95 -8.81 -6.21 6.71
CA TYR A 95 -7.38 -6.52 6.58
C TYR A 95 -7.06 -7.46 5.40
N GLU A 96 -7.78 -8.58 5.29
CA GLU A 96 -7.52 -9.58 4.25
C GLU A 96 -7.73 -9.00 2.85
N TYR A 97 -8.74 -8.16 2.68
CA TYR A 97 -8.97 -7.44 1.43
C TYR A 97 -7.89 -6.40 1.16
N ALA A 98 -7.38 -5.69 2.18
CA ALA A 98 -6.29 -4.73 2.00
C ALA A 98 -4.98 -5.38 1.56
N VAL A 99 -4.69 -6.59 2.06
CA VAL A 99 -3.53 -7.38 1.62
C VAL A 99 -3.64 -7.76 0.15
N GLN A 100 -4.82 -8.19 -0.29
CA GLN A 100 -5.02 -8.54 -1.71
C GLN A 100 -5.01 -7.28 -2.59
N MET A 101 -5.74 -6.25 -2.19
CA MET A 101 -5.84 -4.98 -2.93
C MET A 101 -4.48 -4.28 -3.08
N GLU A 102 -3.60 -4.38 -2.08
CA GLU A 102 -2.23 -3.86 -2.19
C GLU A 102 -1.45 -4.50 -3.36
N LYS A 103 -1.68 -5.80 -3.62
CA LYS A 103 -1.05 -6.52 -4.75
C LYS A 103 -1.71 -6.15 -6.06
N ASP A 104 -3.03 -6.22 -6.12
CA ASP A 104 -3.81 -5.94 -7.34
C ASP A 104 -3.55 -4.52 -7.84
N LEU A 105 -3.60 -3.52 -6.94
CA LEU A 105 -3.32 -2.13 -7.28
C LEU A 105 -1.87 -1.94 -7.78
N ALA A 106 -0.92 -2.66 -7.20
CA ALA A 106 0.48 -2.58 -7.64
C ALA A 106 0.67 -3.19 -9.04
N ASP A 107 -0.02 -4.28 -9.35
CA ASP A 107 0.05 -4.93 -10.66
C ASP A 107 -0.67 -4.11 -11.74
N ASP A 108 -1.83 -3.52 -11.44
CA ASP A 108 -2.54 -2.61 -12.34
C ASP A 108 -1.70 -1.38 -12.69
N LEU A 109 -1.03 -0.78 -11.70
CA LEU A 109 -0.14 0.36 -11.93
C LEU A 109 1.11 -0.04 -12.75
N ARG A 110 1.65 -1.24 -12.55
CA ARG A 110 2.74 -1.77 -13.40
C ARG A 110 2.26 -1.95 -14.84
N ALA A 111 1.06 -2.50 -15.04
CA ALA A 111 0.46 -2.68 -16.36
C ALA A 111 0.23 -1.33 -17.08
N GLN A 112 -0.06 -0.27 -16.32
CA GLN A 112 -0.15 1.11 -16.82
C GLN A 112 1.22 1.79 -17.07
N GLY A 113 2.33 1.09 -16.85
CA GLY A 113 3.69 1.54 -17.12
C GLY A 113 4.39 2.27 -15.97
N TYR A 114 3.78 2.37 -14.78
CA TYR A 114 4.44 2.99 -13.62
C TYR A 114 5.61 2.14 -13.13
N ALA A 115 6.62 2.80 -12.56
CA ALA A 115 7.67 2.10 -11.80
C ALA A 115 7.20 1.89 -10.35
N VAL A 116 6.67 0.69 -10.06
CA VAL A 116 6.01 0.41 -8.78
C VAL A 116 6.95 -0.28 -7.79
N CYS A 117 6.95 0.21 -6.56
CA CYS A 117 7.60 -0.40 -5.40
C CYS A 117 6.56 -0.74 -4.32
N GLY A 118 6.87 -1.71 -3.45
CA GLY A 118 5.84 -2.29 -2.56
C GLY A 118 4.90 -3.23 -3.30
N GLY A 119 3.72 -3.51 -2.73
CA GLY A 119 2.73 -4.36 -3.38
C GLY A 119 3.11 -5.84 -3.50
N THR A 120 3.74 -6.41 -2.47
CA THR A 120 4.25 -7.80 -2.45
C THR A 120 3.73 -8.57 -1.26
#